data_AF-A0AAW8TUI2-F1
#
_entry.id   AF-A0AAW8TUI2-F1
#
_cell.length_a   1.000
_cell.length_b   1.000
_cell.length_c   1.000
_cell.angle_alpha   90.00
_cell.angle_beta   90.00
_cell.angle_gamma   90.00
#
_symmetry.space_group_name_H-M   'P 1'
#
loop_
_entity.id
_entity.type
_entity.pdbx_description
1 polymer ?
#
loop_
_entity_poly.entity_id
_entity_poly.type
_entity_poly.pdbx_seq_one_letter_code
_entity_poly.pdbx_strand_id
1 'polypeptide(L)'
;MQITHNDAYMLERIVRGVFNCDRGGMGGFIDADHFERAPFDAALIVLASLWEKDTHVDDEIADFLCKWEDVFRGNNNTNEPFSSYIEELNNIIKQMNH
;
A
#
# COMPACT_ATOMS: atom_id res chain seq x y z
N MET A 1 -11.70 1.83 6.60
CA MET A 1 -11.66 0.34 6.75
C MET A 1 -10.68 -0.06 7.85
N GLN A 2 -11.03 -1.00 8.72
CA GLN A 2 -10.09 -1.67 9.65
C GLN A 2 -9.63 -3.01 9.05
N ILE A 3 -8.40 -3.42 9.33
CA ILE A 3 -7.81 -4.67 8.79
C ILE A 3 -7.37 -5.58 9.94
N THR A 4 -7.15 -6.86 9.65
CA THR A 4 -6.65 -7.80 10.66
C THR A 4 -5.13 -7.71 10.79
N HIS A 5 -4.57 -8.22 11.89
CA HIS A 5 -3.11 -8.35 12.03
C HIS A 5 -2.47 -9.19 10.91
N ASN A 6 -3.17 -10.24 10.44
CA ASN A 6 -2.68 -11.06 9.33
C ASN A 6 -2.63 -10.28 8.01
N ASP A 7 -3.62 -9.43 7.76
CA ASP A 7 -3.64 -8.50 6.62
C ASP A 7 -2.48 -7.50 6.70
N ALA A 8 -2.22 -6.96 7.89
CA ALA A 8 -1.12 -6.03 8.13
C ALA A 8 0.25 -6.71 7.92
N TYR A 9 0.39 -7.96 8.34
CA TYR A 9 1.58 -8.77 8.07
C TYR A 9 1.79 -9.02 6.57
N MET A 10 0.72 -9.19 5.79
CA MET A 10 0.82 -9.26 4.34
C MET A 10 1.35 -7.96 3.73
N LEU A 11 0.88 -6.80 4.21
CA LEU A 11 1.43 -5.50 3.79
C LEU A 11 2.91 -5.37 4.13
N GLU A 12 3.30 -5.73 5.36
CA GLU A 12 4.71 -5.71 5.77
C GLU A 12 5.57 -6.51 4.79
N ARG A 13 5.14 -7.71 4.42
CA ARG A 13 5.87 -8.56 3.46
C ARG A 13 6.00 -7.92 2.07
N ILE A 14 4.96 -7.26 1.58
CA ILE A 14 4.99 -6.57 0.28
C ILE A 14 6.00 -5.42 0.33
N VAL A 15 5.87 -4.52 1.31
CA VAL A 15 6.74 -3.34 1.45
C VAL A 15 8.19 -3.76 1.65
N ARG A 16 8.45 -4.76 2.50
CA ARG A 16 9.79 -5.33 2.68
C ARG A 16 10.38 -5.89 1.40
N GLY A 17 9.54 -6.51 0.55
CA GLY A 17 9.95 -7.00 -0.76
C GLY A 17 10.40 -5.88 -1.70
N VAL A 18 9.66 -4.76 -1.72
CA VAL A 18 9.99 -3.59 -2.56
C VAL A 18 11.30 -2.92 -2.11
N PHE A 19 11.50 -2.76 -0.80
CA PHE A 19 12.67 -2.07 -0.24
C PHE A 19 13.84 -2.99 0.09
N ASN A 20 13.69 -4.31 -0.08
CA ASN A 20 14.65 -5.32 0.33
C ASN A 20 15.16 -5.11 1.78
N CYS A 21 14.23 -5.00 2.72
CA CYS A 21 14.54 -4.72 4.12
C CYS A 21 13.95 -5.75 5.10
N ASP A 22 14.50 -5.75 6.31
CA ASP A 22 13.96 -6.52 7.43
C ASP A 22 12.76 -5.82 8.08
N ARG A 23 12.12 -6.52 9.03
CA ARG A 23 11.06 -5.97 9.87
C ARG A 23 11.57 -4.74 10.61
N GLY A 24 10.76 -3.69 10.66
CA GLY A 24 11.13 -2.41 11.26
C GLY A 24 12.02 -1.54 10.36
N GLY A 25 12.10 -1.84 9.06
CA GLY A 25 12.72 -0.96 8.07
C GLY A 25 12.13 0.46 8.09
N MET A 26 12.82 1.41 7.45
CA MET A 26 12.43 2.83 7.45
C MET A 26 12.23 3.40 8.87
N GLY A 27 13.14 3.07 9.79
CA GLY A 27 13.07 3.57 11.17
C GLY A 27 11.91 3.05 12.00
N GLY A 28 11.36 1.88 11.65
CA GLY A 28 10.24 1.24 12.34
C GLY A 28 8.87 1.38 11.66
N PHE A 29 8.80 2.06 10.51
CA PHE A 29 7.55 2.24 9.77
C PHE A 29 7.13 0.99 8.99
N ILE A 30 8.08 0.19 8.52
CA ILE A 30 7.79 -1.07 7.82
C ILE A 30 7.58 -2.17 8.86
N ASP A 31 6.42 -2.14 9.49
CA ASP A 31 6.02 -3.05 10.58
C ASP A 31 4.50 -3.29 10.57
N ALA A 32 4.10 -4.55 10.79
CA ALA A 32 2.69 -4.93 10.81
C ALA A 32 1.87 -4.16 11.86
N ASP A 33 2.40 -3.85 13.05
CA ASP A 33 1.66 -3.14 14.10
C ASP A 33 1.41 -1.67 13.70
N HIS A 34 2.27 -1.11 12.85
CA HIS A 34 2.02 0.19 12.21
C HIS A 34 0.92 0.08 11.16
N PHE A 35 1.03 -0.88 10.22
CA PHE A 35 0.05 -1.03 9.13
C PHE A 35 -1.32 -1.50 9.59
N GLU A 36 -1.45 -2.18 10.73
CA GLU A 36 -2.74 -2.52 11.32
C GLU A 36 -3.53 -1.25 11.70
N ARG A 37 -2.82 -0.20 12.14
CA ARG A 37 -3.40 1.10 12.52
C ARG A 37 -3.53 2.05 11.33
N ALA A 38 -2.59 1.98 10.39
CA ALA A 38 -2.49 2.87 9.24
C ALA A 38 -2.13 2.08 7.97
N PRO A 39 -3.06 1.26 7.44
CA PRO A 39 -2.78 0.39 6.30
C PRO A 39 -2.46 1.17 5.01
N PHE A 40 -3.04 2.36 4.85
CA PHE A 40 -2.79 3.23 3.69
C PHE A 40 -1.34 3.71 3.61
N ASP A 41 -0.64 3.84 4.76
CA ASP A 41 0.76 4.27 4.80
C ASP A 41 1.67 3.28 4.07
N ALA A 42 1.31 1.98 4.03
CA ALA A 42 2.04 0.97 3.25
C ALA A 42 2.07 1.32 1.75
N ALA A 43 0.93 1.75 1.20
CA ALA A 43 0.85 2.19 -0.20
C ALA A 43 1.66 3.46 -0.43
N LEU A 44 1.55 4.47 0.45
CA LEU A 44 2.32 5.70 0.32
C LEU A 44 3.83 5.44 0.31
N ILE A 45 4.31 4.58 1.22
CA ILE A 45 5.73 4.21 1.29
C ILE A 45 6.17 3.54 -0.01
N VAL A 46 5.43 2.55 -0.49
CA VAL A 46 5.77 1.82 -1.72
C VAL A 46 5.73 2.73 -2.94
N LEU A 47 4.60 3.40 -3.16
CA LEU A 47 4.35 4.18 -4.37
C LEU A 47 5.24 5.43 -4.43
N ALA A 48 5.58 6.06 -3.30
CA ALA A 48 6.53 7.17 -3.28
C ALA A 48 7.92 6.76 -3.81
N SER A 49 8.37 5.54 -3.50
CA SER A 49 9.65 5.03 -4.01
C SER A 49 9.64 4.68 -5.51
N LEU A 50 8.45 4.49 -6.07
CA LEU A 50 8.25 4.12 -7.46
C LEU A 50 7.93 5.34 -8.34
N TRP A 51 7.27 6.36 -7.78
CA TRP A 51 6.97 7.63 -8.46
C TRP A 51 8.24 8.29 -9.03
N GLU A 52 9.35 8.26 -8.29
CA GLU A 52 10.61 8.84 -8.78
C GLU A 52 11.19 8.11 -10.01
N LYS A 53 10.75 6.88 -10.29
CA LYS A 53 11.36 5.99 -11.28
C LYS A 53 10.62 5.94 -12.62
N ASP A 54 9.29 6.14 -12.63
CA ASP A 54 8.49 6.06 -13.86
C ASP A 54 7.24 6.95 -13.79
N THR A 55 7.18 7.95 -14.67
CA THR A 55 6.09 8.93 -14.76
C THR A 55 4.92 8.47 -15.64
N HIS A 56 5.00 7.30 -16.27
CA HIS A 56 3.95 6.81 -17.18
C HIS A 56 2.71 6.27 -16.46
N VAL A 57 2.80 6.06 -15.15
CA VAL A 57 1.76 5.49 -14.30
C VAL A 57 1.16 6.49 -13.30
N ASP A 58 1.48 7.80 -13.45
CA ASP A 58 1.02 8.86 -12.55
C ASP A 58 -0.51 8.86 -12.36
N ASP A 59 -1.28 8.71 -13.45
CA ASP A 59 -2.75 8.67 -13.38
C ASP A 59 -3.25 7.42 -12.64
N GLU A 60 -2.64 6.25 -12.88
CA GLU A 60 -3.02 4.99 -12.20
C GLU A 60 -2.70 5.04 -10.70
N ILE A 61 -1.53 5.60 -10.33
CA ILE A 61 -1.17 5.84 -8.93
C ILE A 61 -2.15 6.82 -8.28
N ALA A 62 -2.46 7.93 -8.96
CA ALA A 62 -3.36 8.96 -8.43
C ALA A 62 -4.77 8.41 -8.22
N ASP A 63 -5.30 7.65 -9.17
CA ASP A 63 -6.61 6.99 -9.07
C ASP A 63 -6.64 5.99 -7.91
N PHE A 64 -5.59 5.17 -7.79
CA PHE A 64 -5.45 4.23 -6.67
C PHE A 64 -5.41 4.95 -5.32
N LEU A 65 -4.57 5.99 -5.18
CA LEU A 65 -4.43 6.73 -3.92
C LEU A 65 -5.74 7.44 -3.55
N CYS A 66 -6.40 8.12 -4.49
CA CYS A 66 -7.68 8.77 -4.26
C CYS A 66 -8.75 7.76 -3.81
N LYS A 67 -8.90 6.65 -4.53
CA LYS A 67 -9.88 5.61 -4.22
C LYS A 67 -9.67 5.06 -2.81
N TRP A 68 -8.46 4.60 -2.52
CA TRP A 68 -8.20 3.90 -1.27
C TRP A 68 -8.11 4.84 -0.07
N GLU A 69 -7.70 6.10 -0.24
CA GLU A 69 -7.83 7.12 0.80
C GLU A 69 -9.28 7.26 1.25
N ASP A 70 -10.22 7.37 0.29
CA ASP A 70 -11.65 7.48 0.62
C ASP A 70 -12.19 6.22 1.30
N VAL A 71 -11.81 5.03 0.84
CA VAL A 71 -12.20 3.74 1.45
C VAL A 71 -11.67 3.61 2.88
N PHE A 72 -10.42 4.03 3.13
CA PHE A 72 -9.84 3.96 4.46
C PHE A 72 -10.44 5.00 5.40
N ARG A 73 -10.71 6.22 4.93
CA ARG A 73 -11.37 7.30 5.70
C ARG A 73 -12.87 7.07 5.92
N GLY A 74 -13.50 6.20 5.13
CA GLY A 74 -14.95 5.96 5.19
C GLY A 74 -15.76 7.10 4.58
N ASN A 75 -15.16 7.86 3.66
CA ASN A 75 -15.84 8.95 2.94
C ASN A 75 -16.79 8.42 1.86
N ASN A 76 -16.63 7.16 1.47
CA ASN A 76 -17.45 6.45 0.50
C ASN A 76 -18.22 5.30 1.17
N ASN A 77 -19.43 5.02 0.68
CA ASN A 77 -20.26 3.89 1.14
C ASN A 77 -19.88 2.57 0.43
N THR A 78 -18.63 2.41 0.02
CA THR A 78 -18.19 1.22 -0.71
C THR A 78 -17.73 0.14 0.27
N ASN A 79 -18.24 -1.08 0.11
CA ASN A 79 -17.81 -2.28 0.84
C ASN A 79 -16.65 -2.97 0.08
N GLU A 80 -15.64 -2.19 -0.29
CA GLU A 80 -14.46 -2.75 -0.97
C GLU A 80 -13.71 -3.67 0.00
N PRO A 81 -13.43 -4.93 -0.38
CA PRO A 81 -12.68 -5.83 0.46
C PRO A 81 -11.19 -5.46 0.45
N PHE A 82 -10.50 -5.70 1.57
CA PHE A 82 -9.06 -5.46 1.67
C PHE A 82 -8.25 -6.27 0.63
N SER A 83 -8.76 -7.42 0.17
CA SER A 83 -8.13 -8.18 -0.91
C SER A 83 -8.01 -7.38 -2.21
N SER A 84 -9.01 -6.54 -2.55
CA SER A 84 -8.95 -5.67 -3.73
C SER A 84 -7.83 -4.64 -3.60
N TYR A 85 -7.62 -4.08 -2.40
CA TYR A 85 -6.51 -3.17 -2.14
C TYR A 85 -5.15 -3.82 -2.39
N ILE A 86 -4.97 -5.03 -1.87
CA ILE A 86 -3.73 -5.80 -2.06
C ILE A 86 -3.52 -6.17 -3.52
N GLU A 87 -4.57 -6.57 -4.23
CA GLU A 87 -4.48 -6.95 -5.64
C GLU A 87 -4.09 -5.74 -6.51
N GLU A 88 -4.79 -4.62 -6.35
CA GLU A 88 -4.50 -3.38 -7.07
C GLU A 88 -3.09 -2.86 -6.77
N LEU A 89 -2.67 -2.83 -5.50
CA LEU A 89 -1.32 -2.41 -5.12
C LEU A 89 -0.24 -3.30 -5.77
N ASN A 90 -0.43 -4.62 -5.77
CA ASN A 90 0.52 -5.53 -6.41
C ASN A 90 0.57 -5.37 -7.93
N ASN A 91 -0.55 -5.01 -8.57
CA ASN A 91 -0.58 -4.79 -10.01
C ASN A 91 0.24 -3.55 -10.40
N ILE A 92 0.08 -2.44 -9.66
CA ILE A 92 0.89 -1.22 -9.85
C ILE A 92 2.37 -1.52 -9.66
N ILE A 93 2.74 -2.20 -8.57
CA ILE A 93 4.13 -2.60 -8.31
C ILE A 93 4.70 -3.44 -9.45
N LYS A 94 3.92 -4.38 -10.02
CA LYS A 94 4.37 -5.21 -11.14
C LYS A 94 4.58 -4.41 -12.42
N GLN A 95 3.67 -3.49 -12.74
CA GLN A 95 3.80 -2.62 -13.93
C GLN A 95 5.08 -1.78 -13.87
N MET A 96 5.47 -1.31 -12.68
CA MET A 96 6.63 -0.44 -12.48
C MET A 96 7.98 -1.17 -12.38
N ASN A 97 7.98 -2.49 -12.23
CA ASN A 97 9.21 -3.30 -12.17
C ASN A 97 9.57 -3.95 -13.53
N HIS A 98 8.85 -3.60 -14.60
CA HIS A 98 9.06 -4.07 -15.98
C HIS A 98 9.51 -2.93 -16.89
#